data_AF-A0A3N5HCP2-F1
#
_entry.id   AF-A0A3N5HCP2-F1
#
_cell.length_a   1.000
_cell.length_b   1.000
_cell.length_c   1.000
_cell.angle_alpha   90.00
_cell.angle_beta   90.00
_cell.angle_gamma   90.00
#
_symmetry.space_group_name_H-M   'P 1'
#
loop_
_entity.id
_entity.type
_entity.pdbx_description
1 polymer ?
#
loop_
_entity_poly.entity_id
_entity_poly.type
_entity_poly.pdbx_seq_one_letter_code
_entity_poly.pdbx_strand_id
1 'polypeptide(L)'
;MRHLLKFLHTIGAIGLMGSMASLLVLLSLAPPPDALAEYALIRGAMGSIATWIFFPSLGLTLIAGLIALGYSKAYHNAGWAWAKAISGILVFESGFVGILGPMQREAERSADALAGKIEPSTLAASLSAERNTLWILLAVATANVIFGIWRPRLTKWRD
;
A
#
# COMPACT_ATOMS: atom_id res chain seq x y z
N MET A 1 -16.95 -16.80 -12.33
CA MET A 1 -15.55 -16.35 -12.11
C MET A 1 -15.35 -14.85 -12.28
N ARG A 2 -15.70 -14.24 -13.43
CA ARG A 2 -15.47 -12.80 -13.71
C ARG A 2 -16.01 -11.83 -12.65
N HIS A 3 -17.23 -12.03 -12.16
CA HIS A 3 -17.83 -11.15 -11.14
C HIS A 3 -17.13 -11.25 -9.79
N LEU A 4 -16.76 -12.46 -9.36
CA LEU A 4 -16.01 -12.69 -8.13
C LEU A 4 -14.65 -11.98 -8.17
N LEU A 5 -13.87 -12.18 -9.24
CA LEU A 5 -12.55 -11.53 -9.37
C LEU A 5 -12.67 -10.00 -9.39
N LYS A 6 -13.69 -9.46 -10.07
CA LYS A 6 -13.97 -8.02 -10.04
C LYS A 6 -14.29 -7.54 -8.63
N PHE A 7 -15.12 -8.28 -7.89
CA PHE A 7 -15.47 -7.96 -6.51
C PHE A 7 -14.24 -7.98 -5.60
N LEU A 8 -13.45 -9.07 -5.61
CA LEU A 8 -12.24 -9.21 -4.79
C LEU A 8 -11.21 -8.12 -5.08
N HIS A 9 -10.96 -7.83 -6.36
CA HIS A 9 -10.05 -6.75 -6.74
C HIS A 9 -10.55 -5.38 -6.26
N THR A 10 -11.87 -5.14 -6.31
CA THR A 10 -12.45 -3.85 -5.91
C THR A 10 -12.41 -3.67 -4.39
N ILE A 11 -12.83 -4.68 -3.61
CA ILE A 11 -12.80 -4.59 -2.15
C ILE A 11 -11.36 -4.51 -1.63
N GLY A 12 -10.43 -5.25 -2.24
CA GLY A 12 -9.01 -5.14 -1.98
C GLY A 12 -8.49 -3.72 -2.26
N ALA A 13 -8.83 -3.14 -3.41
CA ALA A 13 -8.36 -1.80 -3.77
C ALA A 13 -8.88 -0.72 -2.80
N ILE A 14 -10.13 -0.86 -2.35
CA ILE A 14 -10.73 0.02 -1.32
C ILE A 14 -9.95 -0.09 -0.01
N GLY A 15 -9.71 -1.32 0.49
CA GLY A 15 -8.94 -1.53 1.71
C GLY A 15 -7.49 -1.04 1.60
N LEU A 16 -6.87 -1.21 0.43
CA LEU A 16 -5.50 -0.80 0.16
C LEU A 16 -5.38 0.74 0.18
N MET A 17 -6.20 1.44 -0.60
CA MET A 17 -6.17 2.90 -0.65
C MET A 17 -6.64 3.54 0.66
N GLY A 18 -7.67 2.95 1.30
CA GLY A 18 -8.17 3.40 2.59
C GLY A 18 -7.15 3.28 3.71
N SER A 19 -6.43 2.15 3.80
CA SER A 19 -5.36 1.99 4.79
C SER A 19 -4.20 2.96 4.55
N MET A 20 -3.79 3.20 3.30
CA MET A 20 -2.77 4.23 3.00
C MET A 20 -3.20 5.63 3.44
N ALA A 21 -4.45 6.01 3.19
CA ALA A 21 -5.00 7.28 3.65
C ALA A 21 -5.03 7.38 5.18
N SER A 22 -5.46 6.33 5.88
CA SER A 22 -5.42 6.28 7.35
C SER A 22 -3.99 6.38 7.91
N LEU A 23 -3.02 5.71 7.28
CA LEU A 23 -1.61 5.79 7.66
C LEU A 23 -1.05 7.20 7.46
N LEU A 24 -1.44 7.91 6.40
CA LEU A 24 -1.07 9.31 6.19
C LEU A 24 -1.63 10.23 7.30
N VAL A 25 -2.86 10.00 7.74
CA VAL A 25 -3.46 10.74 8.86
C VAL A 25 -2.71 10.45 10.16
N LEU A 26 -2.41 9.19 10.46
CA LEU A 26 -1.63 8.84 11.66
C LEU A 26 -0.21 9.43 11.59
N LEU A 27 0.43 9.46 10.42
CA LEU A 27 1.72 10.13 10.22
C LEU A 27 1.66 11.65 10.40
N SER A 28 0.51 12.29 10.21
CA SER A 28 0.36 13.73 10.48
C SER A 28 0.06 14.04 11.93
N LEU A 29 -0.42 13.04 12.68
CA LEU A 29 -0.75 13.14 14.11
C LEU A 29 0.33 12.54 15.02
N ALA A 30 1.32 11.84 14.46
CA ALA A 30 2.39 11.21 15.22
C ALA A 30 3.16 12.28 16.03
N PRO A 31 3.23 12.12 17.37
CA PRO A 31 3.97 13.05 18.21
C PRO A 31 5.48 12.89 17.98
N PRO A 32 6.30 13.83 18.47
CA PRO A 32 7.74 13.66 18.47
C PRO A 32 8.17 12.47 19.37
N PRO A 33 9.31 11.80 19.11
CA PRO A 33 9.73 10.60 19.85
C PRO A 33 10.07 10.81 21.34
N ASP A 34 10.26 12.05 21.77
CA ASP A 34 10.45 12.42 23.16
C ASP A 34 9.16 12.28 23.98
N ALA A 35 7.99 12.41 23.35
CA ALA A 35 6.69 11.96 23.86
C ALA A 35 6.52 10.45 23.62
N LEU A 36 7.38 9.66 24.26
CA LEU A 36 7.63 8.26 23.92
C LEU A 36 6.39 7.35 24.00
N ALA A 37 5.54 7.53 25.03
CA ALA A 37 4.36 6.70 25.22
C ALA A 37 3.33 6.92 24.11
N GLU A 38 3.05 8.19 23.79
CA GLU A 38 2.14 8.58 22.71
C GLU A 38 2.70 8.22 21.33
N TYR A 39 4.03 8.37 21.14
CA TYR A 39 4.70 7.95 19.91
C TYR A 39 4.55 6.45 19.68
N ALA A 40 4.86 5.64 20.69
CA ALA A 40 4.72 4.19 20.62
C ALA A 40 3.27 3.74 20.36
N LEU A 41 2.29 4.42 20.96
CA LEU A 41 0.87 4.15 20.71
C LEU A 41 0.51 4.37 19.22
N ILE A 42 0.87 5.54 18.66
CA ILE A 42 0.56 5.86 17.26
C ILE A 42 1.31 4.93 16.30
N ARG A 43 2.59 4.64 16.54
CA ARG A 43 3.36 3.70 15.71
C ARG A 43 2.80 2.28 15.80
N GLY A 44 2.37 1.84 16.97
CA GLY A 44 1.68 0.55 17.15
C GLY A 44 0.37 0.45 16.37
N ALA A 45 -0.42 1.52 16.36
CA ALA A 45 -1.64 1.59 15.54
C ALA A 45 -1.32 1.54 14.04
N MET A 46 -0.29 2.26 13.59
CA MET A 46 0.17 2.23 12.20
C MET A 46 0.68 0.84 11.79
N GLY A 47 1.50 0.19 12.62
CA GLY A 47 1.94 -1.19 12.40
C GLY A 47 0.77 -2.17 12.32
N SER A 48 -0.26 -1.97 13.14
CA SER A 48 -1.49 -2.77 13.12
C SER A 48 -2.29 -2.58 11.82
N ILE A 49 -2.48 -1.33 11.36
CA ILE A 49 -3.15 -1.04 10.08
C ILE A 49 -2.36 -1.64 8.91
N ALA A 50 -1.03 -1.50 8.93
CA ALA A 50 -0.16 -2.07 7.90
C ALA A 50 -0.31 -3.60 7.82
N THR A 51 -0.32 -4.27 8.99
CA THR A 51 -0.38 -5.74 9.08
C THR A 51 -1.76 -6.29 8.75
N TRP A 52 -2.82 -5.68 9.27
CA TRP A 52 -4.17 -6.27 9.26
C TRP A 52 -5.09 -5.73 8.17
N ILE A 53 -4.79 -4.56 7.60
CA ILE A 53 -5.63 -3.96 6.55
C ILE A 53 -4.85 -3.82 5.27
N PHE A 54 -3.71 -3.11 5.29
CA PHE A 54 -2.92 -2.84 4.09
C PHE A 54 -2.43 -4.14 3.44
N PHE A 55 -1.77 -5.01 4.20
CA PHE A 55 -1.15 -6.21 3.64
C PHE A 55 -2.17 -7.21 3.03
N PRO A 56 -3.27 -7.58 3.74
CA PRO A 56 -4.29 -8.44 3.15
C PRO A 56 -4.97 -7.81 1.93
N SER A 57 -5.23 -6.50 1.98
CA SER A 57 -5.83 -5.77 0.86
C SER A 57 -4.91 -5.72 -0.37
N LEU A 58 -3.61 -5.54 -0.14
CA LEU A 58 -2.60 -5.57 -1.20
C LEU A 58 -2.57 -6.93 -1.90
N GLY A 59 -2.49 -8.02 -1.12
CA GLY A 59 -2.51 -9.38 -1.64
C GLY A 59 -3.80 -9.68 -2.41
N LEU A 60 -4.96 -9.33 -1.84
CA LEU A 60 -6.25 -9.57 -2.47
C LEU A 60 -6.39 -8.83 -3.80
N THR A 61 -5.97 -7.55 -3.84
CA THR A 61 -6.02 -6.72 -5.06
C THR A 61 -5.14 -7.30 -6.15
N LEU A 62 -3.89 -7.66 -5.82
CA LEU A 62 -2.92 -8.15 -6.79
C LEU A 62 -3.34 -9.52 -7.35
N ILE A 63 -3.63 -10.48 -6.47
CA ILE A 63 -3.98 -11.86 -6.88
C ILE A 63 -5.23 -11.85 -7.75
N ALA A 64 -6.29 -11.16 -7.33
CA ALA A 64 -7.51 -11.06 -8.12
C ALA A 64 -7.28 -10.38 -9.48
N GLY A 65 -6.41 -9.36 -9.51
CA GLY A 65 -6.04 -8.64 -10.73
C GLY A 65 -5.26 -9.51 -11.72
N LEU A 66 -4.26 -10.26 -11.26
CA LEU A 66 -3.43 -11.14 -12.09
C LEU A 66 -4.25 -12.32 -12.64
N ILE A 67 -5.11 -12.94 -11.83
CA ILE A 67 -6.01 -14.00 -12.29
C ILE A 67 -6.99 -13.44 -13.34
N ALA A 68 -7.52 -12.23 -13.13
CA ALA A 68 -8.42 -11.59 -14.09
C ALA A 68 -7.74 -11.30 -15.44
N LEU A 69 -6.46 -10.90 -15.42
CA LEU A 69 -5.64 -10.70 -16.61
C LEU A 69 -5.49 -12.02 -17.39
N GLY A 70 -5.03 -13.09 -16.72
CA GLY A 70 -4.80 -14.38 -17.38
C GLY A 70 -6.06 -15.11 -17.86
N TYR A 71 -7.22 -14.84 -17.24
CA TYR A 71 -8.48 -15.46 -17.65
C TYR A 71 -9.13 -14.80 -18.87
N SER A 72 -8.82 -13.53 -19.18
CA SER A 72 -9.55 -12.77 -20.21
C SER A 72 -8.68 -12.42 -21.41
N LYS A 73 -8.92 -13.08 -22.55
CA LYS A 73 -8.31 -12.74 -23.85
C LYS A 73 -8.50 -11.27 -24.25
N ALA A 74 -9.58 -10.63 -23.79
CA ALA A 74 -9.84 -9.21 -24.04
C ALA A 74 -8.79 -8.29 -23.39
N TYR A 75 -8.14 -8.72 -22.31
CA TYR A 75 -7.07 -7.95 -21.66
C TYR A 75 -5.70 -8.19 -22.27
N HIS A 76 -5.46 -9.35 -22.89
CA HIS A 76 -4.15 -9.67 -23.48
C HIS A 76 -3.76 -8.69 -24.60
N ASN A 77 -4.73 -8.23 -25.39
CA ASN A 77 -4.50 -7.30 -26.51
C ASN A 77 -4.69 -5.83 -26.11
N ALA A 78 -4.89 -5.54 -24.81
CA ALA A 78 -5.17 -4.21 -24.31
C ALA A 78 -3.94 -3.63 -23.60
N GLY A 79 -3.23 -2.69 -24.24
CA GLY A 79 -2.04 -2.06 -23.64
C GLY A 79 -2.29 -1.40 -22.28
N TRP A 80 -3.49 -0.86 -22.06
CA TRP A 80 -3.87 -0.31 -20.74
C TRP A 80 -3.96 -1.36 -19.63
N ALA A 81 -4.32 -2.60 -19.96
CA ALA A 81 -4.39 -3.68 -18.98
C ALA A 81 -2.98 -4.09 -18.55
N TRP A 82 -2.03 -4.16 -19.49
CA TRP A 82 -0.62 -4.41 -19.20
C TRP A 82 0.04 -3.27 -18.43
N ALA A 83 -0.20 -2.01 -18.82
CA ALA A 83 0.30 -0.85 -18.08
C ALA A 83 -0.16 -0.89 -16.61
N LYS A 84 -1.45 -1.18 -16.38
CA LYS A 84 -2.03 -1.34 -15.05
C LYS A 84 -1.46 -2.54 -14.28
N ALA A 85 -1.17 -3.65 -14.97
CA ALA A 85 -0.60 -4.83 -14.33
C ALA A 85 0.83 -4.57 -13.84
N ILE A 86 1.67 -3.97 -14.69
CA ILE A 86 3.05 -3.61 -14.35
C ILE A 86 3.07 -2.62 -13.19
N SER A 87 2.30 -1.53 -13.26
CA SER A 87 2.22 -0.57 -12.17
C SER A 87 1.66 -1.20 -10.88
N GLY A 88 0.71 -2.12 -10.98
CA GLY A 88 0.19 -2.88 -9.83
C GLY A 88 1.25 -3.73 -9.14
N ILE A 89 2.13 -4.39 -9.90
CA ILE A 89 3.27 -5.16 -9.37
C ILE A 89 4.28 -4.23 -8.69
N LEU A 90 4.56 -3.07 -9.28
CA LEU A 90 5.45 -2.07 -8.66
C LEU A 90 4.89 -1.52 -7.35
N VAL A 91 3.57 -1.29 -7.27
CA VAL A 91 2.90 -0.90 -6.02
C VAL A 91 3.01 -2.00 -4.97
N PHE A 92 2.93 -3.27 -5.38
CA PHE A 92 3.11 -4.40 -4.47
C PHE A 92 4.51 -4.44 -3.87
N GLU A 93 5.54 -4.44 -4.71
CA GLU A 93 6.94 -4.47 -4.25
C GLU A 93 7.25 -3.26 -3.36
N SER A 94 6.87 -2.06 -3.81
CA SER A 94 7.09 -0.82 -3.07
C SER A 94 6.29 -0.77 -1.76
N GLY A 95 5.09 -1.36 -1.73
CA GLY A 95 4.26 -1.46 -0.54
C GLY A 95 4.90 -2.34 0.54
N PHE A 96 5.55 -3.43 0.16
CA PHE A 96 6.30 -4.27 1.08
C PHE A 96 7.53 -3.56 1.65
N VAL A 97 8.39 -3.07 0.76
CA VAL A 97 9.70 -2.51 1.12
C VAL A 97 9.56 -1.14 1.78
N GLY A 98 8.64 -0.32 1.29
CA GLY A 98 8.51 1.09 1.67
C GLY A 98 7.41 1.39 2.68
N ILE A 99 6.48 0.46 2.95
CA ILE A 99 5.41 0.66 3.95
C ILE A 99 5.42 -0.45 5.00
N LEU A 100 5.12 -1.70 4.62
CA LEU A 100 4.87 -2.76 5.59
C LEU A 100 6.07 -2.98 6.53
N GLY A 101 7.26 -3.21 5.96
CA GLY A 101 8.47 -3.46 6.73
C GLY A 101 8.89 -2.28 7.62
N PRO A 102 8.99 -1.03 7.11
CA PRO A 102 9.28 0.14 7.94
C PRO A 102 8.26 0.39 9.06
N MET A 103 6.97 0.24 8.76
CA MET A 103 5.89 0.49 9.73
C MET A 103 5.93 -0.51 10.89
N GLN A 104 6.12 -1.80 10.60
CA GLN A 104 6.26 -2.83 11.63
C GLN A 104 7.53 -2.63 12.47
N ARG A 105 8.67 -2.38 11.82
CA ARG A 105 9.94 -2.16 12.52
C ARG A 105 9.89 -0.96 13.47
N GLU A 106 9.35 0.17 13.03
CA GLU A 106 9.23 1.33 13.93
C GLU A 106 8.18 1.11 15.03
N ALA A 107 7.10 0.35 14.78
CA ALA A 107 6.17 -0.04 15.84
C ALA A 107 6.89 -0.87 16.92
N GLU A 108 7.66 -1.89 16.52
CA GLU A 108 8.46 -2.73 17.43
C GLU A 108 9.51 -1.91 18.18
N ARG A 109 10.29 -1.08 17.47
CA ARG A 109 11.32 -0.23 18.09
C ARG A 109 10.73 0.76 19.08
N SER A 110 9.60 1.39 18.75
CA SER A 110 8.94 2.31 19.67
C SER A 110 8.44 1.61 20.95
N ALA A 111 7.95 0.38 20.83
CA ALA A 111 7.56 -0.44 21.98
C ALA A 111 8.77 -0.87 22.83
N ASP A 112 9.88 -1.24 22.19
CA ASP A 112 11.12 -1.59 22.88
C ASP A 112 11.76 -0.38 23.57
N ALA A 113 11.68 0.81 22.97
CA ALA A 113 12.12 2.05 23.59
C ALA A 113 11.27 2.38 24.83
N LEU A 114 9.95 2.24 24.73
CA LEU A 114 9.04 2.42 25.87
C LEU A 114 9.32 1.40 27.00
N ALA A 115 9.75 0.20 26.64
CA ALA A 115 10.18 -0.83 27.59
C ALA A 115 11.62 -0.63 28.13
N GLY A 116 12.31 0.45 27.73
CA GLY A 116 13.67 0.75 28.18
C GLY A 116 14.75 -0.15 27.59
N LYS A 117 14.47 -0.87 26.50
CA LYS A 117 15.42 -1.79 25.85
C LYS A 117 16.33 -1.12 24.81
N ILE A 118 15.89 0.02 24.25
CA ILE A 118 16.66 0.79 23.28
C ILE A 118 16.55 2.30 23.54
N GLU A 119 17.55 3.06 23.09
CA GLU A 119 17.59 4.51 23.22
C GLU A 119 16.55 5.20 22.30
N PRO A 120 15.69 6.09 22.84
CA PRO A 120 14.67 6.82 22.05
C PRO A 120 15.23 7.68 20.93
N SER A 121 16.49 8.14 21.06
CA SER A 121 17.20 8.94 20.05
C SER A 121 17.38 8.22 18.70
N THR A 122 17.14 6.91 18.67
CA THR A 122 17.27 6.10 17.45
C THR A 122 15.96 6.02 16.64
N LEU A 123 14.84 6.54 17.16
CA LEU A 123 13.51 6.49 16.55
C LEU A 123 13.31 7.59 15.48
N ALA A 124 12.24 7.43 14.69
CA ALA A 124 11.73 8.44 13.73
C ALA A 124 12.66 8.89 12.59
N ALA A 125 13.73 8.15 12.31
CA ALA A 125 14.67 8.48 11.23
C ALA A 125 14.02 8.52 9.82
N SER A 126 12.85 7.91 9.63
CA SER A 126 12.22 7.67 8.32
C SER A 126 10.86 8.33 8.08
N LEU A 127 10.32 9.15 8.99
CA LEU A 127 8.92 9.64 8.89
C LEU A 127 8.61 10.36 7.57
N SER A 128 9.52 11.21 7.09
CA SER A 128 9.33 11.90 5.80
C SER A 128 9.37 10.93 4.61
N ALA A 129 10.22 9.92 4.66
CA ALA A 129 10.35 8.92 3.59
C ALA A 129 9.10 8.03 3.51
N GLU A 130 8.58 7.62 4.67
CA GLU A 130 7.32 6.86 4.78
C GLU A 130 6.14 7.66 4.22
N ARG A 131 6.03 8.94 4.60
CA ARG A 131 4.98 9.85 4.10
C ARG A 131 5.05 10.01 2.59
N ASN A 132 6.24 10.26 2.03
CA ASN A 132 6.42 10.43 0.59
C ASN A 132 6.09 9.15 -0.17
N THR A 133 6.51 7.99 0.36
CA THR A 133 6.20 6.68 -0.22
C THR A 133 4.70 6.44 -0.26
N LEU A 134 3.98 6.70 0.83
CA LEU A 134 2.53 6.56 0.89
C LEU A 134 1.82 7.43 -0.14
N TRP A 135 2.22 8.70 -0.29
CA TRP A 135 1.65 9.58 -1.31
C TRP A 135 1.90 9.08 -2.74
N ILE A 136 3.12 8.62 -3.03
CA ILE A 136 3.47 8.07 -4.35
C ILE A 136 2.62 6.83 -4.64
N LEU A 137 2.53 5.88 -3.70
CA LEU A 137 1.75 4.66 -3.92
C LEU A 137 0.25 4.93 -4.04
N LEU A 138 -0.28 5.89 -3.27
CA LEU A 138 -1.67 6.32 -3.40
C LEU A 138 -1.95 6.97 -4.77
N ALA A 139 -1.01 7.77 -5.29
CA ALA A 139 -1.11 8.36 -6.62
C ALA A 139 -1.08 7.28 -7.73
N VAL A 140 -0.16 6.31 -7.64
CA VAL A 140 -0.08 5.20 -8.60
C VAL A 140 -1.32 4.30 -8.52
N ALA A 141 -1.82 4.00 -7.32
CA ALA A 141 -3.06 3.26 -7.14
C ALA A 141 -4.26 3.99 -7.75
N THR A 142 -4.31 5.32 -7.62
CA THR A 142 -5.33 6.16 -8.26
C THR A 142 -5.23 6.08 -9.79
N ALA A 143 -4.01 6.17 -10.34
CA ALA A 143 -3.78 5.97 -11.78
C ALA A 143 -4.24 4.58 -12.26
N ASN A 144 -4.09 3.54 -11.43
CA ASN A 144 -4.60 2.20 -11.74
C ASN A 144 -6.14 2.14 -11.76
N VAL A 145 -6.81 2.91 -10.92
CA VAL A 145 -8.28 3.06 -10.96
C VAL A 145 -8.71 3.76 -12.25
N ILE A 146 -8.05 4.89 -12.57
CA ILE A 146 -8.21 5.66 -13.82
C ILE A 146 -8.10 4.75 -15.05
N PHE A 147 -7.05 3.93 -15.15
CA PHE A 147 -6.88 2.98 -16.26
C PHE A 147 -8.02 1.96 -16.35
N GLY A 148 -8.53 1.50 -15.20
CA GLY A 148 -9.65 0.55 -15.16
C GLY A 148 -11.00 1.15 -15.61
N ILE A 149 -11.24 2.42 -15.28
CA ILE A 149 -12.48 3.14 -15.60
C ILE A 149 -12.46 3.59 -17.05
N TRP A 150 -11.46 4.38 -17.44
CA TRP A 150 -11.44 5.07 -18.73
C TRP A 150 -10.84 4.24 -19.86
N ARG A 151 -10.08 3.17 -19.53
CA ARG A 151 -9.51 2.22 -20.51
C ARG A 151 -8.89 2.93 -21.71
N PRO A 152 -7.91 3.83 -21.48
CA PRO A 152 -7.34 4.64 -22.54
C PRO A 152 -6.80 3.76 -23.67
N ARG A 153 -6.88 4.25 -24.91
CA ARG A 153 -6.34 3.56 -26.09
C ARG A 153 -4.82 3.69 -26.13
N LEU A 154 -4.15 3.00 -25.22
CA LEU A 154 -2.70 2.80 -25.22
C LEU A 154 -2.38 1.70 -26.24
N THR A 155 -2.44 2.11 -27.52
CA THR A 155 -1.96 1.45 -28.75
C THR A 155 -2.22 -0.06 -28.97
N LYS A 156 -2.67 -0.41 -30.20
CA LYS A 156 -2.60 -1.77 -30.73
C LYS A 156 -1.13 -2.22 -30.71
N TRP A 157 -0.77 -3.26 -29.96
CA TRP A 157 0.46 -3.99 -30.25
C TRP A 157 0.37 -4.42 -31.72
N ARG A 158 1.32 -3.94 -32.55
CA ARG A 158 1.36 -4.26 -33.99
C ARG A 158 1.56 -5.77 -34.16
N ASP A 159 0.93 -6.26 -35.22
CA ASP A 159 0.84 -7.67 -35.65
C ASP A 159 2.18 -8.42 -35.66
#